data_AF-A0A3N0ZVQ1-F1
#
_entry.id   AF-A0A3N0ZVQ1-F1
#
_cell.length_a   1.000
_cell.length_b   1.000
_cell.length_c   1.000
_cell.angle_alpha   90.00
_cell.angle_beta   90.00
_cell.angle_gamma   90.00
#
_symmetry.space_group_name_H-M   'P 1'
#
loop_
_entity.id
_entity.type
_entity.pdbx_description
1 polymer ?
#
loop_
_entity_poly.entity_id
_entity_poly.type
_entity_poly.pdbx_seq_one_letter_code
_entity_poly.pdbx_strand_id
1 'polypeptide(L)'
;MNIIGKIKKIEYKPYLGKELIEINLKDFNINSSPTSSLIHDNKKIFAISRWVSPKRTRSYPYERVYNTLKYPKKITIIPVVKDEGAIGERDYLNWDTVSLMSLLDVFVILAYYETAEKKRNKITNQKFNNNFVIKKIKDIENFHSSALHWNLNELTENLTDIVKNAKKSYEKIER
;
A
#
# COMPACT_ATOMS: atom_id res chain seq x y z
N MET A 1 -3.72 -19.71 29.51
CA MET A 1 -3.29 -18.37 30.01
C MET A 1 -4.09 -17.32 29.27
N ASN A 2 -4.92 -16.53 29.97
CA ASN A 2 -5.75 -15.50 29.35
C ASN A 2 -5.04 -14.15 29.46
N ILE A 3 -4.42 -13.70 28.37
CA ILE A 3 -3.81 -12.38 28.27
C ILE A 3 -4.82 -11.45 27.60
N ILE A 4 -5.17 -10.35 28.26
CA ILE A 4 -6.05 -9.32 27.71
C ILE A 4 -5.24 -8.04 27.56
N GLY A 5 -5.04 -7.59 26.31
CA GLY A 5 -4.47 -6.29 26.00
C GLY A 5 -5.57 -5.37 25.45
N LYS A 6 -5.76 -4.19 26.06
CA LYS A 6 -6.76 -3.21 25.61
C LYS A 6 -6.09 -1.88 25.28
N ILE A 7 -6.02 -1.56 23.98
CA ILE A 7 -5.60 -0.24 23.51
C ILE A 7 -6.80 0.71 23.64
N LYS A 8 -6.64 1.81 24.38
CA LYS A 8 -7.73 2.78 24.64
C LYS A 8 -7.63 4.05 23.80
N LYS A 9 -6.46 4.68 23.76
CA LYS A 9 -6.20 5.93 23.05
C LYS A 9 -4.77 5.92 22.53
N ILE A 10 -4.58 6.44 21.32
CA ILE A 10 -3.26 6.67 20.72
C ILE A 10 -3.14 8.16 20.45
N GLU A 11 -2.13 8.79 21.05
CA GLU A 11 -1.77 10.19 20.83
C GLU A 11 -0.30 10.25 20.45
N TYR A 12 0.02 10.94 19.36
CA TYR A 12 1.39 11.15 18.94
C TYR A 12 1.54 12.47 18.18
N LYS A 13 2.76 13.01 18.19
CA LYS A 13 3.16 14.14 17.35
C LYS A 13 4.35 13.72 16.49
N PRO A 14 4.22 13.66 15.16
CA PRO A 14 5.34 13.36 14.28
C PRO A 14 6.30 14.57 14.21
N TYR A 15 7.59 14.35 14.45
CA TYR A 15 8.61 15.41 14.48
C TYR A 15 9.56 15.37 13.27
N LEU A 16 9.84 14.19 12.72
CA LEU A 16 10.83 13.98 11.66
C LEU A 16 10.18 13.66 10.31
N GLY A 17 8.95 14.14 10.09
CA GLY A 17 8.23 13.89 8.85
C GLY A 17 8.76 14.75 7.70
N LYS A 18 9.07 14.13 6.57
CA LYS A 18 9.48 14.84 5.35
C LYS A 18 8.36 15.75 4.82
N GLU A 19 8.72 16.83 4.13
CA GLU A 19 7.78 17.55 3.27
C GLU A 19 7.47 16.73 2.02
N LEU A 20 6.19 16.54 1.76
CA LEU A 20 5.72 15.68 0.68
C LEU A 20 5.46 16.50 -0.58
N ILE A 21 5.90 15.97 -1.72
CA ILE A 21 5.61 16.57 -3.02
C ILE A 21 4.11 16.48 -3.30
N GLU A 22 3.51 17.60 -3.66
CA GLU A 22 2.10 17.68 -4.07
C GLU A 22 1.94 17.32 -5.55
N ILE A 23 0.92 16.51 -5.84
CA ILE A 23 0.63 16.01 -7.18
C ILE A 23 -0.89 16.01 -7.36
N ASN A 24 -1.38 16.52 -8.49
CA ASN A 24 -2.79 16.38 -8.84
C ASN A 24 -3.10 14.92 -9.17
N LEU A 25 -4.26 14.41 -8.75
CA LEU A 25 -4.65 13.01 -9.00
C LEU A 25 -4.67 12.67 -10.50
N LYS A 26 -4.98 13.65 -11.37
CA LYS A 26 -4.97 13.50 -12.84
C LYS A 26 -3.57 13.18 -13.39
N ASP A 27 -2.54 13.69 -12.75
CA ASP A 27 -1.13 13.53 -13.15
C ASP A 27 -0.43 12.42 -12.35
N PHE A 28 -1.15 11.79 -11.42
CA PHE A 28 -0.58 10.79 -10.53
C PHE A 28 -0.34 9.46 -11.26
N ASN A 29 0.90 8.96 -11.14
CA ASN A 29 1.23 7.59 -11.51
C ASN A 29 2.00 6.90 -10.38
N ILE A 30 1.41 5.88 -9.79
CA ILE A 30 2.00 5.13 -8.66
C ILE A 30 3.39 4.59 -8.96
N ASN A 31 3.75 4.35 -10.23
CA ASN A 31 5.03 3.75 -10.60
C ASN A 31 6.16 4.79 -10.71
N SER A 32 5.87 6.02 -11.14
CA SER A 32 6.87 7.09 -11.32
C SER A 32 6.86 8.13 -10.20
N SER A 33 5.75 8.27 -9.46
CA SER A 33 5.66 9.20 -8.33
C SER A 33 6.63 8.84 -7.20
N PRO A 34 7.02 9.82 -6.37
CA PRO A 34 7.75 9.58 -5.13
C PRO A 34 7.08 8.53 -4.26
N THR A 35 7.86 7.84 -3.42
CA THR A 35 7.33 6.79 -2.55
C THR A 35 6.41 7.30 -1.44
N SER A 36 6.46 8.61 -1.15
CA SER A 36 5.47 9.31 -0.35
C SER A 36 5.17 10.67 -1.00
N SER A 37 3.88 11.01 -1.15
CA SER A 37 3.43 12.23 -1.83
C SER A 37 2.05 12.66 -1.32
N LEU A 38 1.70 13.94 -1.51
CA LEU A 38 0.35 14.45 -1.30
C LEU A 38 -0.41 14.46 -2.62
N ILE A 39 -1.55 13.79 -2.65
CA ILE A 39 -2.42 13.74 -3.82
C ILE A 39 -3.60 14.66 -3.61
N HIS A 40 -3.79 15.57 -4.56
CA HIS A 40 -4.89 16.52 -4.57
C HIS A 40 -5.97 16.05 -5.55
N ASP A 41 -7.19 15.97 -5.05
CA ASP A 41 -8.37 15.82 -5.89
C ASP A 41 -9.40 16.87 -5.48
N ASN A 42 -9.51 17.92 -6.28
CA ASN A 42 -10.31 19.11 -5.98
C ASN A 42 -9.93 19.71 -4.62
N LYS A 43 -10.83 19.66 -3.63
CA LYS A 43 -10.61 20.17 -2.26
C LYS A 43 -10.10 19.11 -1.28
N LYS A 44 -9.93 17.86 -1.73
CA LYS A 44 -9.50 16.75 -0.87
C LYS A 44 -8.01 16.49 -1.06
N ILE A 45 -7.35 16.17 0.05
CA ILE A 45 -5.91 15.89 0.09
C ILE A 45 -5.72 14.51 0.73
N PHE A 46 -4.89 13.69 0.10
CA PHE A 46 -4.53 12.35 0.56
C PHE A 46 -3.02 12.24 0.68
N ALA A 47 -2.52 11.87 1.84
CA ALA A 47 -1.11 11.53 1.98
C ALA A 47 -0.90 10.07 1.61
N ILE A 48 -0.17 9.83 0.53
CA ILE A 48 0.04 8.49 -0.02
C ILE A 48 1.46 8.02 0.31
N SER A 49 1.58 6.72 0.64
CA SER A 49 2.84 6.00 0.74
C SER A 49 2.79 4.72 -0.10
N ARG A 50 3.91 4.35 -0.72
CA ARG A 50 4.04 3.19 -1.61
C ARG A 50 5.08 2.21 -1.09
N TRP A 51 4.68 0.95 -0.94
CA TRP A 51 5.59 -0.14 -0.57
C TRP A 51 6.13 -0.83 -1.83
N VAL A 52 7.40 -1.22 -1.79
CA VAL A 52 8.05 -1.97 -2.88
C VAL A 52 7.89 -3.49 -2.67
N SER A 53 7.87 -3.95 -1.42
CA SER A 53 7.65 -5.35 -1.04
C SER A 53 6.66 -5.38 0.12
N PRO A 54 5.85 -6.43 0.28
CA PRO A 54 5.04 -6.60 1.50
C PRO A 54 5.88 -6.82 2.76
N LYS A 55 7.16 -7.20 2.63
CA LYS A 55 8.03 -7.51 3.76
C LYS A 55 8.58 -6.26 4.43
N ARG A 56 8.24 -6.10 5.71
CA ARG A 56 8.58 -4.94 6.56
C ARG A 56 10.08 -4.65 6.72
N THR A 57 10.93 -5.65 6.53
CA THR A 57 12.38 -5.52 6.70
C THR A 57 13.11 -5.16 5.42
N ARG A 58 12.45 -5.15 4.25
CA ARG A 58 13.06 -4.75 2.98
C ARG A 58 12.73 -3.31 2.64
N SER A 59 13.72 -2.52 2.24
CA SER A 59 13.55 -1.10 1.87
C SER A 59 12.95 -0.19 2.95
N TYR A 60 12.84 -0.69 4.19
CA TYR A 60 12.20 -0.07 5.36
C TYR A 60 10.94 0.77 5.04
N PRO A 61 9.80 0.12 4.77
CA PRO A 61 8.61 0.81 4.27
C PRO A 61 7.88 1.66 5.31
N TYR A 62 8.18 1.47 6.59
CA TYR A 62 7.60 2.27 7.66
C TYR A 62 8.06 3.73 7.69
N GLU A 63 9.24 4.04 7.15
CA GLU A 63 9.67 5.43 6.97
C GLU A 63 8.69 6.19 6.04
N ARG A 64 8.23 5.55 4.97
CA ARG A 64 7.28 6.13 4.01
C ARG A 64 5.91 6.38 4.62
N VAL A 65 5.44 5.45 5.47
CA VAL A 65 4.19 5.59 6.22
C VAL A 65 4.34 6.68 7.29
N TYR A 66 5.47 6.70 8.00
CA TYR A 66 5.74 7.71 9.01
C TYR A 66 5.67 9.14 8.43
N ASN A 67 6.24 9.34 7.24
CA ASN A 67 6.17 10.61 6.52
C ASN A 67 4.73 11.09 6.22
N THR A 68 3.75 10.18 6.14
CA THR A 68 2.35 10.53 5.88
C THR A 68 1.51 10.70 7.15
N LEU A 69 2.01 10.29 8.33
CA LEU A 69 1.23 10.28 9.57
C LEU A 69 0.77 11.67 10.02
N LYS A 70 1.49 12.74 9.66
CA LYS A 70 1.14 14.14 10.00
C LYS A 70 -0.13 14.64 9.28
N TYR A 71 -0.60 13.93 8.27
CA TYR A 71 -1.78 14.29 7.48
C TYR A 71 -3.02 13.53 7.95
N PRO A 72 -4.24 14.09 7.75
CA PRO A 72 -5.46 13.50 8.27
C PRO A 72 -5.88 12.22 7.53
N LYS A 73 -5.91 12.22 6.20
CA LYS A 73 -6.29 11.05 5.39
C LYS A 73 -5.06 10.43 4.77
N LYS A 74 -4.62 9.29 5.32
CA LYS A 74 -3.37 8.61 4.94
C LYS A 74 -3.68 7.28 4.25
N ILE A 75 -3.04 7.03 3.13
CA ILE A 75 -3.21 5.82 2.32
C ILE A 75 -1.84 5.16 2.13
N THR A 76 -1.77 3.84 2.27
CA THR A 76 -0.60 3.05 1.92
C THR A 76 -0.96 2.01 0.86
N ILE A 77 -0.18 1.96 -0.23
CA ILE A 77 -0.31 0.95 -1.28
C ILE A 77 0.69 -0.15 -0.98
N ILE A 78 0.20 -1.38 -0.80
CA ILE A 78 1.03 -2.54 -0.47
C ILE A 78 0.76 -3.68 -1.45
N PRO A 79 1.79 -4.24 -2.12
CA PRO A 79 1.62 -5.43 -2.94
C PRO A 79 1.32 -6.63 -2.03
N VAL A 80 0.30 -7.44 -2.35
CA VAL A 80 0.00 -8.66 -1.57
C VAL A 80 1.10 -9.72 -1.69
N VAL A 81 1.82 -9.72 -2.81
CA VAL A 81 2.95 -10.60 -3.08
C VAL A 81 3.97 -9.89 -3.96
N LYS A 82 5.25 -10.15 -3.71
CA LYS A 82 6.36 -9.78 -4.58
C LYS A 82 7.20 -11.03 -4.86
N ASP A 83 7.20 -11.47 -6.11
CA ASP A 83 8.00 -12.62 -6.56
C ASP A 83 9.10 -12.14 -7.50
N GLU A 84 10.36 -12.29 -7.09
CA GLU A 84 11.54 -11.87 -7.84
C GLU A 84 12.08 -12.97 -8.78
N GLY A 85 11.33 -14.06 -9.00
CA GLY A 85 11.70 -15.18 -9.86
C GLY A 85 12.57 -16.22 -9.17
N ALA A 86 13.07 -17.20 -9.93
CA ALA A 86 13.74 -18.39 -9.38
C ALA A 86 15.00 -18.12 -8.55
N ILE A 87 15.73 -17.03 -8.83
CA ILE A 87 16.93 -16.61 -8.06
C ILE A 87 16.58 -15.48 -7.06
N GLY A 88 15.31 -15.12 -6.96
CA GLY A 88 14.83 -14.02 -6.13
C GLY A 88 14.17 -14.47 -4.84
N GLU A 89 13.76 -13.48 -4.02
CA GLU A 89 12.88 -13.76 -2.87
C GLU A 89 11.41 -13.71 -3.30
N ARG A 90 10.59 -14.49 -2.59
CA ARG A 90 9.13 -14.43 -2.67
C ARG A 90 8.58 -13.92 -1.34
N ASP A 91 8.14 -12.68 -1.34
CA ASP A 91 7.60 -12.01 -0.16
C ASP A 91 6.07 -11.98 -0.20
N TYR A 92 5.44 -12.21 0.96
CA TYR A 92 3.98 -12.18 1.13
C TYR A 92 3.57 -11.15 2.19
N LEU A 93 2.36 -10.61 2.05
CA LEU A 93 1.77 -9.74 3.05
C LEU A 93 1.31 -10.53 4.27
N ASN A 94 1.72 -10.08 5.44
CA ASN A 94 1.27 -10.63 6.72
C ASN A 94 0.14 -9.79 7.32
N TRP A 95 -0.82 -10.44 7.99
CA TRP A 95 -2.01 -9.78 8.54
C TRP A 95 -1.68 -8.69 9.57
N ASP A 96 -0.60 -8.89 10.33
CA ASP A 96 -0.14 -7.96 11.36
C ASP A 96 0.24 -6.59 10.78
N THR A 97 0.66 -6.55 9.52
CA THR A 97 0.93 -5.30 8.80
C THR A 97 -0.36 -4.52 8.60
N VAL A 98 -1.44 -5.16 8.13
CA VAL A 98 -2.74 -4.50 7.95
C VAL A 98 -3.32 -4.08 9.29
N SER A 99 -3.18 -4.91 10.32
CA SER A 99 -3.59 -4.59 11.70
C SER A 99 -2.91 -3.33 12.24
N LEU A 100 -1.59 -3.21 12.05
CA LEU A 100 -0.85 -2.02 12.45
C LEU A 100 -1.30 -0.78 11.66
N MET A 101 -1.55 -0.90 10.36
CA MET A 101 -2.05 0.23 9.56
C MET A 101 -3.41 0.70 10.06
N SER A 102 -4.32 -0.23 10.38
CA SER A 102 -5.61 0.09 11.00
C SER A 102 -5.45 0.81 12.33
N LEU A 103 -4.50 0.37 13.17
CA LEU A 103 -4.21 0.99 14.46
C LEU A 103 -3.72 2.45 14.32
N LEU A 104 -2.97 2.73 13.26
CA LEU A 104 -2.43 4.06 12.95
C LEU A 104 -3.38 4.94 12.11
N ASP A 105 -4.61 4.46 11.88
CA ASP A 105 -5.63 5.07 11.02
C ASP A 105 -5.12 5.33 9.59
N VAL A 106 -4.41 4.34 9.03
CA VAL A 106 -3.90 4.34 7.65
C VAL A 106 -4.72 3.37 6.81
N PHE A 107 -5.33 3.89 5.74
CA PHE A 107 -6.08 3.10 4.77
C PHE A 107 -5.12 2.28 3.91
N VAL A 108 -5.35 0.97 3.80
CA VAL A 108 -4.52 0.06 3.02
C VAL A 108 -5.19 -0.19 1.67
N ILE A 109 -4.47 0.07 0.59
CA ILE A 109 -4.80 -0.46 -0.73
C ILE A 109 -3.96 -1.72 -0.93
N LEU A 110 -4.64 -2.86 -0.89
CA LEU A 110 -4.05 -4.13 -1.29
C LEU A 110 -3.92 -4.15 -2.82
N ALA A 111 -2.69 -4.21 -3.31
CA ALA A 111 -2.39 -4.11 -4.73
C ALA A 111 -1.60 -5.32 -5.23
N TYR A 112 -1.36 -5.37 -6.53
CA TYR A 112 -0.56 -6.39 -7.17
C TYR A 112 0.30 -5.77 -8.28
N TYR A 113 1.43 -6.41 -8.56
CA TYR A 113 2.26 -6.08 -9.70
C TYR A 113 1.64 -6.68 -10.96
N GLU A 114 1.41 -5.84 -11.97
CA GLU A 114 0.78 -6.22 -13.23
C GLU A 114 1.81 -6.55 -14.31
N THR A 115 2.91 -5.79 -14.35
CA THR A 115 4.00 -5.96 -15.32
C THR A 115 5.35 -5.95 -14.61
N ALA A 116 6.35 -6.56 -15.24
CA ALA A 116 7.72 -6.58 -14.75
C ALA A 116 8.70 -6.90 -15.90
N GLU A 117 9.99 -6.73 -15.67
CA GLU A 117 11.05 -7.08 -16.60
C GLU A 117 11.77 -8.36 -16.13
N LYS A 118 11.82 -9.36 -17.01
CA LYS A 118 12.57 -10.60 -16.79
C LYS A 118 14.00 -10.44 -17.29
N LYS A 119 14.96 -10.54 -16.37
CA LYS A 119 16.41 -10.58 -16.67
C LYS A 119 16.94 -11.95 -16.30
N ARG A 120 17.14 -12.82 -17.29
CA ARG A 120 17.48 -14.24 -17.11
C ARG A 120 16.42 -14.92 -16.23
N ASN A 121 16.80 -15.36 -15.03
CA ASN A 121 15.93 -16.04 -14.06
C ASN A 121 15.47 -15.11 -12.92
N LYS A 122 15.66 -13.79 -13.04
CA LYS A 122 15.24 -12.79 -12.05
C LYS A 122 14.19 -11.85 -12.64
N ILE A 123 13.16 -11.55 -11.86
CA ILE A 123 12.13 -10.57 -12.16
C ILE A 123 12.50 -9.25 -11.46
N THR A 124 12.47 -8.16 -12.23
CA THR A 124 12.86 -6.80 -11.79
C THR A 124 11.88 -5.76 -12.33
N ASN A 125 11.98 -4.50 -11.91
CA ASN A 125 11.18 -3.39 -12.42
C ASN A 125 9.65 -3.67 -12.44
N GLN A 126 9.17 -4.31 -11.38
CA GLN A 126 7.76 -4.63 -11.22
C GLN A 126 6.95 -3.34 -11.05
N LYS A 127 5.82 -3.25 -11.76
CA LYS A 127 4.95 -2.07 -11.80
C LYS A 127 3.53 -2.44 -11.42
N PHE A 128 2.92 -1.62 -10.56
CA PHE A 128 1.52 -1.74 -10.19
C PHE A 128 0.63 -1.35 -11.37
N ASN A 129 -0.58 -1.90 -11.39
CA ASN A 129 -1.64 -1.37 -12.25
C ASN A 129 -2.07 0.02 -11.70
N ASN A 130 -1.69 1.09 -12.40
CA ASN A 130 -1.96 2.46 -11.96
C ASN A 130 -3.47 2.78 -11.90
N ASN A 131 -4.24 2.31 -12.89
CA ASN A 131 -5.67 2.57 -12.97
C ASN A 131 -6.42 1.92 -11.79
N PHE A 132 -6.02 0.70 -11.41
CA PHE A 132 -6.55 0.02 -10.23
C PHE A 132 -6.28 0.82 -8.95
N VAL A 133 -5.05 1.33 -8.79
CA VAL A 133 -4.68 2.15 -7.63
C VAL A 133 -5.47 3.45 -7.59
N ILE A 134 -5.60 4.17 -8.71
CA ILE A 134 -6.40 5.40 -8.80
C ILE A 134 -7.87 5.12 -8.45
N LYS A 135 -8.44 4.03 -8.96
CA LYS A 135 -9.81 3.62 -8.62
C LYS A 135 -9.95 3.40 -7.11
N LYS A 136 -9.04 2.67 -6.48
CA LYS A 136 -9.07 2.43 -5.03
C LYS A 136 -8.89 3.71 -4.20
N ILE A 137 -8.08 4.66 -4.66
CA ILE A 137 -7.99 6.00 -4.04
C ILE A 137 -9.35 6.72 -4.11
N LYS A 138 -10.04 6.65 -5.25
CA LYS A 138 -11.39 7.20 -5.43
C LYS A 138 -12.44 6.49 -4.56
N ASP A 139 -12.34 5.19 -4.38
CA ASP A 139 -13.22 4.45 -3.49
C ASP A 139 -13.02 4.90 -2.03
N ILE A 140 -11.76 5.04 -1.57
CA ILE A 140 -11.43 5.58 -0.23
C ILE A 140 -11.87 7.04 -0.06
N GLU A 141 -11.77 7.84 -1.13
CA GLU A 141 -12.23 9.22 -1.15
C GLU A 141 -13.71 9.33 -0.76
N ASN A 142 -14.54 8.40 -1.22
CA ASN A 142 -15.98 8.32 -0.94
C ASN A 142 -16.31 7.44 0.27
N PHE A 143 -15.31 6.84 0.90
CA PHE A 143 -15.48 6.04 2.11
C PHE A 143 -15.48 6.95 3.35
N HIS A 144 -16.54 6.83 4.15
CA HIS A 144 -16.81 7.68 5.30
C HIS A 144 -16.45 7.03 6.65
N SER A 145 -16.28 5.71 6.70
CA SER A 145 -15.87 5.00 7.93
C SER A 145 -14.35 5.04 8.12
N SER A 146 -13.88 4.55 9.27
CA SER A 146 -12.45 4.57 9.63
C SER A 146 -11.60 3.61 8.79
N ALA A 147 -10.27 3.80 8.83
CA ALA A 147 -9.32 2.92 8.15
C ALA A 147 -9.47 1.45 8.59
N LEU A 148 -9.80 1.20 9.86
CA LEU A 148 -10.07 -0.16 10.36
C LEU A 148 -11.17 -0.85 9.55
N HIS A 149 -12.31 -0.19 9.34
CA HIS A 149 -13.44 -0.77 8.62
C HIS A 149 -13.09 -1.01 7.15
N TRP A 150 -12.41 -0.04 6.52
CA TRP A 150 -11.92 -0.20 5.15
C TRP A 150 -10.97 -1.40 5.04
N ASN A 151 -9.97 -1.48 5.90
CA ASN A 151 -8.94 -2.50 5.87
C ASN A 151 -9.51 -3.91 6.10
N LEU A 152 -10.47 -4.04 7.03
CA LEU A 152 -11.19 -5.31 7.23
C LEU A 152 -12.00 -5.70 6.00
N ASN A 153 -12.73 -4.75 5.41
CA ASN A 153 -13.50 -4.98 4.18
C ASN A 153 -12.60 -5.35 3.00
N GLU A 154 -11.42 -4.74 2.84
CA GLU A 154 -10.45 -5.14 1.82
C GLU A 154 -9.98 -6.58 1.99
N LEU A 155 -9.80 -7.03 3.24
CA LEU A 155 -9.39 -8.39 3.55
C LEU A 155 -10.51 -9.42 3.32
N THR A 156 -11.76 -9.09 3.64
CA THR A 156 -12.89 -10.03 3.52
C THR A 156 -13.43 -10.10 2.09
N GLU A 157 -13.62 -8.95 1.44
CA GLU A 157 -14.33 -8.88 0.16
C GLU A 157 -13.38 -8.92 -1.04
N ASN A 158 -12.22 -8.25 -0.96
CA ASN A 158 -11.41 -7.95 -2.15
C ASN A 158 -10.12 -8.79 -2.26
N LEU A 159 -9.61 -9.32 -1.14
CA LEU A 159 -8.34 -10.03 -1.10
C LEU A 159 -8.26 -11.19 -2.10
N THR A 160 -9.32 -12.00 -2.19
CA THR A 160 -9.39 -13.16 -3.08
C THR A 160 -9.17 -12.77 -4.54
N ASP A 161 -9.82 -11.70 -5.00
CA ASP A 161 -9.71 -11.26 -6.38
C ASP A 161 -8.38 -10.55 -6.66
N ILE A 162 -7.82 -9.84 -5.67
CA ILE A 162 -6.47 -9.26 -5.76
C ILE A 162 -5.43 -10.36 -5.90
N VAL A 163 -5.53 -11.44 -5.12
CA VAL A 163 -4.62 -12.60 -5.22
C VAL A 163 -4.77 -13.32 -6.57
N LYS A 164 -6.00 -13.49 -7.08
CA LYS A 164 -6.23 -14.03 -8.43
C LYS A 164 -5.57 -13.16 -9.50
N ASN A 165 -5.69 -11.84 -9.39
CA ASN A 165 -5.07 -10.90 -10.33
C ASN A 165 -3.54 -10.92 -10.22
N ALA A 166 -2.99 -11.02 -9.01
CA ALA A 166 -1.56 -11.20 -8.81
C ALA A 166 -1.06 -12.48 -9.49
N LYS A 167 -1.73 -13.62 -9.26
CA LYS A 167 -1.40 -14.90 -9.90
C LYS A 167 -1.40 -14.79 -11.43
N LYS A 168 -2.50 -14.29 -12.02
CA LYS A 168 -2.62 -14.07 -13.46
C LYS A 168 -1.52 -13.15 -14.01
N SER A 169 -1.09 -12.15 -13.25
CA SER A 169 -0.04 -11.22 -13.67
C SER A 169 1.32 -11.91 -13.69
N TYR A 170 1.67 -12.68 -12.65
CA TYR A 170 2.94 -13.43 -12.62
C TYR A 170 2.97 -14.56 -13.66
N GLU A 171 1.86 -15.24 -13.94
CA GLU A 171 1.75 -16.20 -15.04
C GLU A 171 2.05 -15.57 -16.41
N LYS A 172 1.68 -14.29 -16.60
CA LYS A 172 2.01 -13.54 -17.82
C LYS A 172 3.46 -13.06 -17.84
N ILE A 173 4.01 -12.65 -16.69
CA ILE A 173 5.40 -12.19 -16.55
C ILE A 173 6.39 -13.35 -16.76
N GLU A 174 6.00 -14.56 -16.38
CA GLU A 174 6.83 -15.76 -16.52
C GLU A 174 7.01 -16.20 -17.98
N ARG A 175 5.96 -16.05 -18.80
CA ARG A 175 5.96 -16.35 -20.25
C ARG A 175 6.92 -15.44 -21.00
#